data_AF-A0A8J5JBA8-F1
#
_entry.id   AF-A0A8J5JBA8-F1
#
_cell.length_a   1.000
_cell.length_b   1.000
_cell.length_c   1.000
_cell.angle_alpha   90.00
_cell.angle_beta   90.00
_cell.angle_gamma   90.00
#
_symmetry.space_group_name_H-M   'P 1'
#
loop_
_entity.id
_entity.type
_entity.pdbx_description
1 polymer ?
#
loop_
_entity_poly.entity_id
_entity_poly.type
_entity_poly.pdbx_seq_one_letter_code
_entity_poly.pdbx_strand_id
1 'polypeptide(L)'
;MAKTWDRILIQFNKVSRTLQKEGVDLLTATSLLESLEEFTEKLCEKFDKIEDDAKNTMPCINQHYQYEEKRQRKRKRYFDESKSPDEEFTESPGRMFRMQTFTLITV
;
A
#
# COMPACT_ATOMS: atom_id res chain seq x y z
N MET A 1 7.49 7.65 7.94
CA MET A 1 6.64 6.48 8.21
C MET A 1 5.94 6.49 9.58
N ALA A 2 6.66 6.68 10.70
CA ALA A 2 6.06 6.57 12.05
C ALA A 2 4.77 7.39 12.25
N LYS A 3 4.75 8.67 11.82
CA LYS A 3 3.58 9.55 11.98
C LYS A 3 2.32 9.07 11.22
N THR A 4 2.49 8.44 10.05
CA THR A 4 1.34 7.92 9.28
C THR A 4 0.78 6.67 9.96
N TRP A 5 1.66 5.78 10.40
CA TRP A 5 1.29 4.58 11.15
C TRP A 5 0.64 4.92 12.50
N ASP A 6 1.13 5.92 13.22
CA ASP A 6 0.52 6.38 14.47
C ASP A 6 -0.92 6.84 14.24
N ARG A 7 -1.18 7.61 13.18
CA ARG A 7 -2.54 8.07 12.84
C ARG A 7 -3.48 6.91 12.55
N ILE A 8 -3.01 5.92 11.78
CA ILE A 8 -3.78 4.72 11.45
C ILE A 8 -4.10 3.95 12.74
N LEU A 9 -3.08 3.64 13.55
CA LEU A 9 -3.24 2.87 14.78
C LEU A 9 -4.16 3.56 15.79
N ILE A 10 -4.06 4.88 15.95
CA ILE A 10 -4.94 5.64 16.85
C ILE A 10 -6.40 5.51 16.41
N GLN A 11 -6.68 5.68 15.12
CA GLN A 11 -8.06 5.64 14.61
C GLN A 11 -8.65 4.22 14.74
N PHE A 12 -7.88 3.20 14.36
CA PHE A 12 -8.29 1.80 14.49
C PHE A 12 -8.53 1.41 15.96
N ASN A 13 -7.62 1.78 16.85
CA ASN A 13 -7.77 1.53 18.29
C ASN A 13 -9.00 2.24 18.87
N LYS A 14 -9.30 3.47 18.42
CA LYS A 14 -10.49 4.21 18.86
C LYS A 14 -11.79 3.49 18.47
N VAL A 15 -11.89 3.05 17.21
CA VAL A 15 -13.07 2.29 16.73
C VAL A 15 -13.16 0.95 17.44
N SER A 16 -12.05 0.21 17.54
CA SER A 16 -11.97 -1.09 18.21
C SER A 16 -12.44 -1.02 19.68
N ARG A 17 -11.92 -0.05 20.45
CA ARG A 17 -12.35 0.18 21.83
C ARG A 17 -13.81 0.56 21.95
N THR A 18 -14.37 1.21 20.94
CA THR A 18 -15.79 1.59 20.96
C THR A 18 -16.65 0.38 20.69
N LEU A 19 -16.32 -0.45 19.69
CA LEU A 19 -17.04 -1.67 19.36
C LEU A 19 -16.99 -2.73 20.48
N GLN A 20 -15.93 -2.75 21.27
CA GLN A 20 -15.77 -3.68 22.40
C GLN A 20 -16.49 -3.24 23.68
N LYS A 21 -17.12 -2.05 23.71
CA LYS A 21 -17.92 -1.63 24.86
C LYS A 21 -19.23 -2.41 24.94
N GLU A 22 -19.69 -2.63 26.15
CA GLU A 22 -21.03 -3.17 26.39
C GLU A 22 -22.10 -2.15 25.95
N GLY A 23 -23.20 -2.66 25.37
CA GLY A 23 -24.36 -1.83 25.01
C GLY A 23 -24.22 -1.01 23.73
N VAL A 24 -23.23 -1.29 22.87
CA VAL A 24 -23.16 -0.70 21.53
C VAL A 24 -24.27 -1.28 20.67
N ASP A 25 -25.13 -0.42 20.12
CA ASP A 25 -26.15 -0.87 19.18
C ASP A 25 -25.55 -1.19 17.80
N LEU A 26 -26.26 -2.03 17.04
CA LEU A 26 -25.77 -2.49 15.74
C LEU A 26 -25.60 -1.32 14.75
N LEU A 27 -26.46 -0.31 14.83
CA LEU A 27 -26.45 0.83 13.91
C LEU A 27 -25.24 1.75 14.13
N THR A 28 -24.85 1.97 15.38
CA THR A 28 -23.62 2.67 15.73
C THR A 28 -22.40 1.84 15.35
N ALA A 29 -22.45 0.53 15.55
CA ALA A 29 -21.35 -0.36 15.15
C ALA A 29 -21.11 -0.34 13.64
N THR A 30 -22.16 -0.42 12.82
CA THR A 30 -22.04 -0.34 11.35
C THR A 30 -21.53 1.02 10.91
N SER A 31 -22.06 2.11 11.46
CA SER A 31 -21.59 3.47 11.14
C SER A 31 -20.11 3.68 11.49
N LEU A 32 -19.63 3.11 12.59
CA LEU A 32 -18.22 3.19 12.97
C LEU A 32 -17.30 2.41 12.01
N LEU A 33 -17.77 1.27 11.50
CA LEU A 33 -17.04 0.49 10.51
C LEU A 33 -17.00 1.19 9.15
N GLU A 34 -18.13 1.73 8.68
CA GLU A 34 -18.20 2.53 7.45
C GLU A 34 -17.28 3.77 7.54
N SER A 35 -17.26 4.44 8.69
CA SER A 35 -16.35 5.58 8.92
C SER A 35 -14.88 5.16 8.87
N LEU A 36 -14.56 3.94 9.33
CA LEU A 36 -13.20 3.41 9.28
C LEU A 36 -12.79 3.03 7.86
N GLU A 37 -13.71 2.46 7.09
CA GLU A 37 -13.54 2.16 5.66
C GLU A 37 -13.27 3.45 4.88
N GLU A 38 -14.12 4.47 5.01
CA GLU A 38 -13.94 5.77 4.35
C GLU A 38 -12.61 6.44 4.75
N PHE A 39 -12.18 6.28 6.00
CA PHE A 39 -10.87 6.75 6.45
C PHE A 39 -9.72 6.03 5.72
N THR A 40 -9.80 4.71 5.54
CA THR A 40 -8.77 3.95 4.80
C THR A 40 -8.75 4.29 3.32
N GLU A 41 -9.91 4.49 2.68
CA GLU A 41 -10.00 4.92 1.28
C GLU A 41 -9.33 6.29 1.09
N LYS A 42 -9.67 7.27 1.93
CA LYS A 42 -9.05 8.60 1.92
C LYS A 42 -7.55 8.59 2.18
N LEU A 43 -7.05 7.61 2.95
CA LEU A 43 -5.60 7.42 3.12
C LEU A 43 -4.95 6.91 1.83
N CYS A 44 -5.61 5.98 1.14
CA CYS A 44 -5.13 5.44 -0.13
C CYS A 44 -5.11 6.50 -1.25
N GLU A 45 -6.10 7.39 -1.29
CA GLU A 45 -6.12 8.53 -2.22
C GLU A 45 -4.97 9.51 -1.98
N LYS A 46 -4.52 9.62 -0.72
CA LYS A 46 -3.42 10.52 -0.32
C LYS A 46 -2.06 9.84 -0.36
N PHE A 47 -1.95 8.65 -0.95
CA PHE A 47 -0.72 7.87 -1.00
C PHE A 47 0.47 8.68 -1.51
N ASP A 48 0.32 9.37 -2.65
CA ASP A 48 1.41 10.14 -3.25
C ASP A 48 1.93 11.23 -2.30
N LYS A 49 1.03 11.91 -1.59
CA LYS A 49 1.39 12.92 -0.59
C LYS A 49 2.14 12.32 0.60
N ILE A 50 1.70 11.14 1.06
CA ILE A 50 2.35 10.41 2.15
C ILE A 50 3.76 9.96 1.72
N GLU A 51 3.90 9.50 0.48
CA GLU A 51 5.18 9.13 -0.11
C GLU A 51 6.12 10.34 -0.18
N ASP A 52 5.66 11.47 -0.72
CA ASP A 52 6.45 12.70 -0.82
C ASP A 52 6.86 13.23 0.56
N ASP A 53 5.95 13.28 1.53
CA ASP A 53 6.26 13.67 2.91
C ASP A 53 7.31 12.74 3.54
N ALA A 54 7.23 11.44 3.28
CA ALA A 54 8.20 10.48 3.77
C ALA A 54 9.59 10.68 3.16
N LYS A 55 9.65 10.88 1.83
CA LYS A 55 10.88 11.19 1.08
C LYS A 55 11.56 12.45 1.62
N ASN A 56 10.78 13.52 1.81
CA ASN A 56 11.26 14.80 2.33
C ASN A 56 11.74 14.71 3.79
N THR A 57 11.04 13.94 4.63
CA THR A 57 11.39 13.82 6.05
C THR A 57 12.59 12.90 6.30
N MET A 58 12.81 11.92 5.40
CA MET A 58 13.86 10.90 5.54
C MET A 58 14.74 10.84 4.29
N PRO A 59 15.53 11.89 3.99
CA PRO A 59 16.37 11.94 2.79
C PRO A 59 17.48 10.87 2.81
N CYS A 60 17.84 10.37 4.00
CA CYS A 60 18.84 9.33 4.20
C CYS A 60 18.35 7.92 3.84
N ILE A 61 17.04 7.73 3.61
CA ILE A 61 16.47 6.46 3.14
C ILE A 61 16.47 6.45 1.62
N ASN A 62 16.56 5.24 1.05
CA ASN A 62 16.46 5.06 -0.40
C ASN A 62 15.16 5.68 -0.93
N GLN A 63 15.30 6.64 -1.82
CA GLN A 63 14.21 7.39 -2.43
C GLN A 63 13.55 6.62 -3.57
N HIS A 64 14.16 5.51 -4.00
CA HIS A 64 13.66 4.62 -5.02
C HIS A 64 13.20 3.31 -4.41
N TYR A 65 12.05 2.81 -4.88
CA TYR A 65 11.57 1.48 -4.55
C TYR A 65 12.61 0.43 -4.97
N GLN A 66 13.06 -0.38 -4.01
CA GLN A 66 13.86 -1.56 -4.30
C GLN A 66 12.95 -2.78 -4.32
N TYR A 67 12.91 -3.46 -5.45
CA TYR A 67 12.56 -4.87 -5.46
C TYR A 67 13.77 -5.65 -4.98
N GLU A 68 13.57 -6.71 -4.18
CA GLU A 68 14.59 -7.76 -4.07
C GLU A 68 15.04 -8.08 -5.49
N GLU A 69 16.36 -8.12 -5.75
CA GLU A 69 16.91 -8.49 -7.05
C GLU A 69 16.49 -9.92 -7.39
N LYS A 70 15.26 -10.09 -7.85
CA LYS A 70 14.83 -11.34 -8.46
C LYS A 70 15.63 -11.42 -9.75
N ARG A 71 16.45 -12.46 -9.83
CA ARG A 71 17.20 -12.83 -11.03
C ARG A 71 16.34 -12.57 -12.26
N GLN A 72 16.75 -11.62 -13.10
CA GLN A 72 16.05 -11.38 -14.36
C GLN A 72 16.02 -12.68 -15.16
N ARG A 73 14.80 -13.18 -15.43
CA ARG A 73 14.60 -14.40 -16.21
C ARG A 73 14.91 -14.07 -17.66
N LYS A 74 16.18 -14.24 -18.05
CA LYS A 74 16.55 -14.18 -19.47
C LYS A 74 15.97 -15.39 -20.20
N ARG A 75 15.11 -15.13 -21.19
CA ARG A 75 14.66 -16.16 -22.14
C ARG A 75 15.87 -16.70 -22.90
N LYS A 76 15.95 -18.02 -23.09
CA LYS A 76 16.93 -18.62 -24.01
C LYS A 76 16.54 -18.23 -25.43
N ARG A 77 17.41 -17.49 -26.12
CA ARG A 77 17.22 -17.07 -27.51
C ARG A 77 17.84 -18.09 -28.45
N TYR A 78 17.19 -18.32 -29.59
CA TYR A 78 17.78 -19.10 -30.68
C TYR A 78 18.73 -18.20 -31.48
N PHE A 79 19.69 -18.81 -32.19
CA PHE A 79 20.75 -18.10 -32.91
C PHE A 79 20.23 -17.07 -33.94
N ASP A 80 19.01 -17.27 -34.44
CA ASP A 80 18.39 -16.46 -35.51
C ASP A 80 17.38 -15.40 -35.00
N GLU A 81 17.16 -15.28 -33.68
CA GLU A 81 16.27 -14.24 -33.13
C GLU A 81 16.98 -12.88 -33.10
N SER A 82 16.36 -11.86 -33.72
CA SER A 82 16.81 -10.47 -33.68
C SER A 82 16.76 -9.88 -32.27
N LYS A 83 17.61 -8.88 -31.99
CA LYS A 83 17.69 -8.19 -30.69
C LYS A 83 16.48 -7.27 -30.45
N SER A 84 15.27 -7.81 -30.40
CA SER A 84 14.17 -7.09 -29.75
C SER A 84 14.40 -7.14 -28.22
N PRO A 85 14.15 -6.04 -27.50
CA PRO A 85 14.00 -6.08 -26.05
C PRO A 85 12.92 -7.10 -25.71
N ASP A 86 13.16 -7.95 -24.72
CA ASP A 86 12.08 -8.73 -24.15
C ASP A 86 11.10 -7.69 -23.53
N GLU A 87 9.86 -7.64 -24.00
CA GLU A 87 8.80 -6.82 -23.39
C GLU A 87 8.44 -7.42 -22.03
N GLU A 88 9.30 -7.21 -21.06
CA GLU A 88 8.98 -7.44 -19.66
C GLU A 88 7.94 -6.37 -19.28
N PHE A 89 6.77 -6.80 -18.80
CA PHE A 89 5.69 -5.91 -18.36
C PHE A 89 6.17 -5.13 -17.13
N THR A 90 6.91 -4.05 -17.36
CA THR A 90 7.43 -3.16 -16.33
C THR A 90 6.33 -2.18 -15.96
N GLU A 91 5.40 -2.59 -15.09
CA GLU A 91 4.63 -1.61 -14.32
C GLU A 91 5.58 -0.80 -13.42
N SER A 92 5.25 0.47 -13.17
CA SER A 92 6.11 1.30 -12.33
C SER A 92 6.22 0.70 -10.91
N PRO A 93 7.41 0.69 -10.29
CA PRO A 93 7.59 0.12 -8.96
C PRO A 93 6.64 0.69 -7.90
N GLY A 94 6.30 1.98 -7.99
CA GLY A 94 5.31 2.61 -7.10
C GLY A 94 3.88 2.10 -7.33
N ARG A 95 3.50 1.81 -8.59
CA ARG A 95 2.19 1.21 -8.91
C ARG A 95 2.11 -0.23 -8.41
N MET A 96 3.18 -0.99 -8.55
CA MET A 96 3.23 -2.36 -8.02
C MET A 96 3.20 -2.38 -6.49
N PHE A 97 3.91 -1.46 -5.82
CA PHE A 97 3.81 -1.29 -4.37
C PHE A 97 2.37 -1.01 -3.95
N ARG A 98 1.70 -0.06 -4.63
CA ARG A 98 0.28 0.24 -4.45
C ARG A 98 -0.54 -1.05 -4.58
N MET A 99 -0.50 -1.74 -5.72
CA MET A 99 -1.35 -2.92 -5.98
C MET A 99 -1.08 -4.11 -5.04
N GLN A 100 0.19 -4.43 -4.74
CA GLN A 100 0.56 -5.58 -3.90
C GLN A 100 0.14 -5.40 -2.44
N THR A 101 0.14 -4.17 -1.91
CA THR A 101 -0.37 -3.92 -0.56
C THR A 101 -1.90 -3.95 -0.47
N PHE A 102 -2.62 -3.66 -1.56
CA PHE A 102 -4.09 -3.57 -1.54
C PHE A 102 -4.83 -4.87 -1.91
N THR A 103 -4.20 -5.80 -2.64
CA THR A 103 -4.85 -7.06 -3.08
C THR A 103 -4.88 -8.19 -2.03
N LEU A 104 -4.35 -7.97 -0.82
CA LEU A 104 -4.40 -8.97 0.26
C LEU A 104 -5.65 -8.86 1.16
N ILE A 105 -6.58 -7.93 0.88
CA ILE A 105 -7.88 -7.86 1.57
C ILE A 105 -8.99 -8.17 0.56
N THR A 106 -9.12 -9.44 0.19
CA THR A 106 -10.36 -9.99 -0.36
C THR A 106 -10.56 -11.34 0.30
N VAL A 107 -11.64 -11.41 1.10
CA VAL A 107 -12.16 -12.61 1.78
C VAL A 107 -12.65 -13.62 0.75
#